data_AF-A0A832NFU0-F1
#
_entry.id   AF-A0A832NFU0-F1
#
_cell.length_a   1.000
_cell.length_b   1.000
_cell.length_c   1.000
_cell.angle_alpha   90.00
_cell.angle_beta   90.00
_cell.angle_gamma   90.00
#
_symmetry.space_group_name_H-M   'P 1'
#
loop_
_entity.id
_entity.type
_entity.pdbx_description
1 polymer ?
#
loop_
_entity_poly.entity_id
_entity_poly.type
_entity_poly.pdbx_seq_one_letter_code
_entity_poly.pdbx_strand_id
1 'polypeptide(L)'
;MSCECIEVVKGTPWLDTVDQEHIPIQVVNKCDFDVNVQINIFADEDSLHSAKIKILRSDKYKIEIVTDKYYEALNIDISLVEDGKEVCKKTVKLTLR
;
A
#
# COMPACT_ATOMS: atom_id res chain seq x y z
N MET A 1 9.39 16.96 4.72
CA MET A 1 8.32 16.26 5.47
C MET A 1 8.65 14.78 5.53
N SER A 2 8.33 14.10 6.63
CA SER A 2 8.55 12.66 6.77
C SER A 2 7.26 11.89 6.51
N CYS A 3 7.36 10.72 5.87
CA CYS A 3 6.25 9.79 5.66
C CYS A 3 6.07 8.83 6.86
N GLU A 4 6.71 9.09 8.00
CA GLU A 4 6.63 8.25 9.19
C GLU A 4 5.21 8.09 9.72
N CYS A 5 4.38 9.12 9.58
CA CYS A 5 2.98 9.11 10.00
C CYS A 5 2.05 8.33 9.05
N ILE A 6 2.54 7.81 7.92
CA ILE A 6 1.78 6.88 7.08
C ILE A 6 2.07 5.46 7.51
N GLU A 7 1.03 4.73 7.89
CA GLU A 7 1.12 3.34 8.31
C GLU A 7 0.51 2.42 7.26
N VAL A 8 1.13 1.26 7.07
CA VAL A 8 0.59 0.20 6.21
C VAL A 8 0.23 -0.97 7.10
N VAL A 9 -1.03 -1.39 7.04
CA VAL A 9 -1.56 -2.49 7.84
C VAL A 9 -1.98 -3.61 6.89
N LYS A 10 -1.40 -4.79 7.07
CA LYS A 10 -1.81 -6.03 6.41
C LYS A 10 -3.02 -6.60 7.14
N GLY A 11 -4.10 -6.86 6.41
CA GLY A 11 -5.24 -7.63 6.91
C GLY A 11 -4.97 -9.13 6.90
N THR A 12 -5.99 -9.93 7.19
CA THR A 12 -5.92 -11.39 7.09
C THR A 12 -6.13 -11.81 5.65
N PRO A 13 -5.14 -12.43 4.98
CA PRO A 13 -5.33 -12.95 3.63
C PRO A 13 -6.33 -14.11 3.60
N TRP A 14 -6.96 -14.33 2.45
CA TRP A 14 -7.87 -15.46 2.23
C TRP A 14 -7.78 -15.96 0.78
N LEU A 15 -7.99 -17.27 0.58
CA LEU A 15 -7.90 -17.89 -0.74
C LEU A 15 -9.21 -17.71 -1.52
N ASP A 16 -9.12 -17.23 -2.76
CA ASP A 16 -10.26 -17.19 -3.69
C ASP A 16 -10.45 -18.53 -4.40
N THR A 17 -9.34 -19.01 -4.93
CA THR A 17 -9.26 -20.23 -5.74
C THR A 17 -8.05 -21.04 -5.30
N VAL A 18 -7.78 -22.15 -5.98
CA VAL A 18 -6.64 -23.02 -5.66
C VAL A 18 -5.31 -22.26 -5.73
N ASP A 19 -5.17 -21.29 -6.62
CA ASP A 19 -3.91 -20.59 -6.89
C ASP A 19 -3.96 -19.08 -6.64
N GLN A 20 -5.14 -18.51 -6.32
CA GLN A 20 -5.26 -17.07 -6.05
C GLN A 20 -5.60 -16.77 -4.59
N GLU A 21 -4.97 -15.73 -4.06
CA GLU A 21 -5.13 -15.21 -2.72
C GLU A 21 -5.51 -13.73 -2.76
N HIS A 22 -6.47 -13.34 -1.92
CA HIS A 22 -6.85 -11.96 -1.63
C HIS A 22 -6.09 -11.49 -0.41
N ILE A 23 -5.42 -10.35 -0.54
CA ILE A 23 -4.59 -9.74 0.49
C ILE A 23 -5.13 -8.33 0.75
N PRO A 24 -5.92 -8.16 1.84
CA PRO A 24 -6.39 -6.84 2.22
C PRO A 24 -5.23 -6.00 2.78
N ILE A 25 -5.06 -4.78 2.26
CA ILE A 25 -4.07 -3.80 2.72
C ILE A 25 -4.77 -2.50 3.07
N GLN A 26 -4.34 -1.86 4.15
CA GLN A 26 -4.82 -0.54 4.54
C GLN A 26 -3.64 0.42 4.63
N VAL A 27 -3.74 1.55 3.94
CA VAL A 27 -2.82 2.68 4.10
C VAL A 27 -3.51 3.73 4.97
N VAL A 28 -2.99 3.95 6.17
CA VAL A 28 -3.60 4.80 7.19
C VAL A 28 -2.81 6.09 7.30
N ASN A 29 -3.52 7.22 7.22
CA ASN A 29 -2.94 8.53 7.46
C ASN A 29 -3.03 8.88 8.95
N LYS A 30 -1.94 8.69 9.69
CA LYS A 30 -1.82 9.16 11.09
C LYS A 30 -1.22 10.56 11.21
N CYS A 31 -0.98 11.25 10.09
CA CYS A 31 -0.54 12.64 10.10
C CYS A 31 -1.69 13.53 10.61
N ASP A 32 -1.36 14.73 11.10
CA ASP A 32 -2.33 15.73 11.57
C ASP A 32 -2.92 16.60 10.46
N PHE A 33 -2.59 16.28 9.19
CA PHE A 33 -3.06 16.94 7.96
C PHE A 33 -3.45 15.91 6.89
N ASP A 34 -4.15 16.38 5.87
CA ASP A 34 -4.49 15.58 4.68
C ASP A 34 -3.26 15.36 3.80
N VAL A 35 -3.12 14.16 3.25
CA VAL A 35 -1.97 13.81 2.40
C VAL A 35 -2.44 13.38 1.01
N ASN A 36 -1.70 13.76 -0.01
CA ASN A 36 -1.81 13.09 -1.31
C ASN A 36 -0.69 12.07 -1.40
N VAL A 37 -1.05 10.82 -1.65
CA VAL A 37 -0.08 9.72 -1.76
C VAL A 37 -0.25 9.00 -3.09
N GLN A 38 0.88 8.62 -3.67
CA GLN A 38 0.96 7.65 -4.75
C GLN A 38 1.40 6.33 -4.15
N ILE A 39 0.59 5.30 -4.33
CA ILE A 39 0.81 3.95 -3.80
C ILE A 39 1.05 3.04 -4.99
N ASN A 40 2.17 2.32 -4.98
CA ASN A 40 2.47 1.27 -5.94
C ASN A 40 2.76 -0.03 -5.18
N ILE A 41 2.12 -1.13 -5.58
CA ILE A 41 2.27 -2.44 -4.94
C ILE A 41 2.77 -3.41 -5.98
N PHE A 42 3.83 -4.11 -5.62
CA PHE A 42 4.52 -5.07 -6.47
C PHE A 42 4.64 -6.42 -5.76
N ALA A 43 4.61 -7.50 -6.53
CA ALA A 43 5.09 -8.81 -6.11
C ALA A 43 6.19 -9.22 -7.08
N ASP A 44 7.40 -9.45 -6.58
CA ASP A 44 8.61 -9.61 -7.39
C ASP A 44 8.77 -8.49 -8.44
N GLU A 45 8.65 -8.80 -9.74
CA GLU A 45 8.71 -7.83 -10.84
C GLU A 45 7.33 -7.37 -11.33
N ASP A 46 6.25 -7.97 -10.82
CA ASP A 46 4.88 -7.73 -11.27
C ASP A 46 4.25 -6.54 -10.52
N SER A 47 3.74 -5.57 -11.28
CA SER A 47 2.96 -4.44 -10.75
C SER A 47 1.51 -4.86 -10.53
N LEU A 48 1.08 -4.98 -9.28
CA LEU A 48 -0.26 -5.44 -8.91
C LEU A 48 -1.26 -4.29 -8.73
N HIS A 49 -0.79 -3.13 -8.27
CA HIS A 49 -1.64 -1.98 -8.03
C HIS A 49 -0.86 -0.67 -8.12
N SER A 50 -1.46 0.35 -8.73
CA SER A 50 -0.94 1.71 -8.74
C SER A 50 -2.08 2.70 -8.65
N ALA A 51 -2.04 3.58 -7.64
CA ALA A 51 -3.07 4.58 -7.42
C ALA A 51 -2.50 5.87 -6.84
N LYS A 52 -3.05 7.00 -7.27
CA LYS A 52 -2.80 8.32 -6.66
C LYS A 52 -4.08 8.79 -5.99
N ILE A 53 -4.01 8.97 -4.68
CA ILE A 53 -5.19 9.24 -3.84
C ILE A 53 -4.90 10.33 -2.82
N LYS A 54 -5.96 10.98 -2.37
CA LYS A 54 -5.94 11.85 -1.19
C LYS A 54 -6.47 11.07 0.00
N ILE A 55 -5.70 10.97 1.09
CA ILE A 55 -6.14 10.37 2.36
C ILE A 55 -6.31 11.49 3.37
N LEU A 56 -7.53 11.66 3.87
CA LEU A 56 -7.83 12.68 4.87
C LEU A 56 -7.13 12.39 6.19
N ARG A 57 -6.96 13.42 7.02
CA ARG A 57 -6.42 13.27 8.38
C ARG A 57 -7.16 12.17 9.15
N SER A 58 -6.40 11.23 9.74
CA SER A 58 -6.93 10.12 10.55
C SER A 58 -7.86 9.16 9.80
N ASP A 59 -7.84 9.20 8.46
CA ASP A 59 -8.58 8.29 7.59
C ASP A 59 -7.66 7.22 7.01
N LYS A 60 -8.25 6.27 6.27
CA LYS A 60 -7.55 5.15 5.66
C LYS A 60 -8.06 4.83 4.28
N TYR A 61 -7.15 4.41 3.42
CA TYR A 61 -7.45 3.84 2.13
C TYR A 61 -7.31 2.32 2.18
N LYS A 62 -8.35 1.62 1.72
CA LYS A 62 -8.37 0.15 1.65
C LYS A 62 -8.07 -0.30 0.24
N ILE A 63 -7.17 -1.26 0.12
CA ILE A 63 -6.76 -1.89 -1.13
C ILE A 63 -6.98 -3.38 -0.96
N GLU A 64 -7.62 -4.01 -1.94
CA GLU A 64 -7.69 -5.47 -2.03
C GLU A 64 -6.76 -5.90 -3.16
N ILE A 65 -5.74 -6.69 -2.84
CA ILE A 65 -4.81 -7.22 -3.83
C ILE A 65 -5.16 -8.67 -4.10
N VAL A 66 -5.45 -8.99 -5.36
CA VAL A 66 -5.60 -10.36 -5.83
C VAL A 66 -4.29 -10.77 -6.48
N THR A 67 -3.67 -11.81 -5.97
CA THR A 67 -2.38 -12.26 -6.48
C THR A 67 -2.24 -13.77 -6.41
N ASP A 68 -1.22 -14.31 -7.07
CA ASP A 68 -0.91 -15.72 -7.00
C ASP A 68 -0.43 -16.07 -5.57
N LYS A 69 -0.93 -17.16 -5.02
CA LYS A 69 -0.50 -17.63 -3.71
C LYS A 69 1.01 -17.89 -3.67
N TYR A 70 1.73 -18.11 -4.78
CA TYR A 70 3.15 -18.46 -4.75
C TYR A 70 4.08 -17.28 -4.40
N TYR A 71 3.60 -16.03 -4.41
CA TYR A 71 4.44 -14.89 -4.02
C TYR A 71 4.80 -14.91 -2.52
N GLU A 72 6.07 -14.64 -2.23
CA GLU A 72 6.58 -14.63 -0.85
C GLU A 72 6.35 -13.29 -0.12
N ALA A 73 6.31 -12.19 -0.87
CA ALA A 73 6.18 -10.86 -0.30
C ALA A 73 5.55 -9.85 -1.26
N LEU A 74 4.94 -8.81 -0.69
CA LEU A 74 4.53 -7.60 -1.40
C LEU A 74 5.46 -6.45 -1.05
N ASN A 75 5.93 -5.73 -2.06
CA ASN A 75 6.66 -4.47 -1.90
C ASN A 75 5.68 -3.32 -2.15
N ILE A 76 5.50 -2.47 -1.14
CA ILE A 76 4.55 -1.35 -1.18
C ILE A 76 5.35 -0.06 -1.12
N ASP A 77 5.42 0.63 -2.26
CA ASP A 77 6.00 1.95 -2.38
C ASP A 77 4.93 3.02 -2.17
N ILE A 78 5.16 3.91 -1.21
CA ILE A 78 4.28 5.02 -0.88
C ILE A 78 5.07 6.31 -1.03
N SER A 79 4.67 7.12 -1.98
CA SER A 79 5.24 8.43 -2.25
C SER A 79 4.26 9.51 -1.83
N LEU A 80 4.65 10.41 -0.93
CA LEU A 80 3.86 11.58 -0.58
C LEU A 80 4.13 12.67 -1.62
N VAL A 81 3.05 13.23 -2.20
CA VAL A 81 3.11 14.15 -3.33
C VAL A 81 2.49 15.49 -2.95
N GLU A 82 3.25 16.57 -3.08
CA GLU A 82 2.78 17.95 -2.88
C GLU A 82 3.08 18.76 -4.13
N ASP A 83 2.11 19.50 -4.64
CA ASP A 83 2.24 20.31 -5.86
C ASP A 83 2.86 19.56 -7.06
N GLY A 84 2.54 18.27 -7.16
CA GLY A 84 3.03 17.39 -8.23
C GLY A 84 4.47 16.89 -8.03
N LYS A 85 5.13 17.22 -6.93
CA LYS A 85 6.48 16.75 -6.58
C LYS A 85 6.42 15.71 -5.48
N GLU A 86 7.21 14.65 -5.62
CA GLU A 86 7.45 13.71 -4.53
C GLU A 86 8.28 14.41 -3.45
N VAL A 87 7.72 14.53 -2.24
CA VAL A 87 8.39 15.16 -1.09
C VAL A 87 8.96 14.15 -0.12
N CYS A 88 8.49 12.90 -0.17
CA CYS A 88 9.00 11.80 0.61
C CYS A 88 8.54 10.46 0.02
N LYS A 89 9.38 9.43 0.17
CA LYS A 89 9.07 8.05 -0.23
C LYS A 89 9.29 7.10 0.95
N LYS A 90 8.40 6.13 1.10
CA LYS A 90 8.49 5.03 2.06
C LYS A 90 8.22 3.73 1.33
N THR A 91 9.09 2.75 1.52
CA THR A 91 8.89 1.38 1.01
C THR A 91 8.63 0.46 2.18
N VAL A 92 7.56 -0.33 2.10
CA VAL A 92 7.18 -1.34 3.09
C VAL A 92 7.16 -2.70 2.42
N LYS A 93 7.97 -3.63 2.93
CA LYS A 93 7.92 -5.04 2.51
C LYS A 93 6.99 -5.79 3.45
N LEU A 94 5.91 -6.35 2.91
CA LEU A 94 5.00 -7.23 3.63
C LEU A 94 5.28 -8.68 3.26
N THR A 95 5.83 -9.44 4.19
CA THR A 95 5.98 -10.88 4.04
C THR A 95 4.60 -11.54 4.02
N LEU A 96 4.36 -12.39 3.02
CA LEU A 96 3.15 -13.19 2.89
C LEU A 96 3.32 -14.56 3.57
N ARG A 97 4.53 -15.12 3.54
CA ARG A 97 4.89 -16.42 4.11
C ARG A 97 6.28 -16.44 4.72
#